data_AF-A0A662SM09-F1
#
_entry.id   AF-A0A662SM09-F1
#
_cell.length_a   1.000
_cell.length_b   1.000
_cell.length_c   1.000
_cell.angle_alpha   90.00
_cell.angle_beta   90.00
_cell.angle_gamma   90.00
#
_symmetry.space_group_name_H-M   'P 1'
#
loop_
_entity.id
_entity.type
_entity.pdbx_description
1 polymer ?
#
loop_
_entity_poly.entity_id
_entity_poly.type
_entity_poly.pdbx_seq_one_letter_code
_entity_poly.pdbx_strand_id
1 'polypeptide(L)'
;MNFIVFRALDIRNQDKVRDPLIESRLRESIREIALARGIESERALKLVSDLVLAFLYSITDLPKTDLIEEWKLVAFRAKMPPVCKHPCQFSYDLEKVLMKAGFRNIHYHLIISALGALEHPEERKKS
;
A
#
# COMPACT_ATOMS: atom_id res chain seq x y z
N MET A 1 12.34 -22.62 20.98
CA MET A 1 11.27 -22.14 21.89
C MET A 1 10.98 -20.69 21.56
N ASN A 2 9.72 -20.42 21.19
CA ASN A 2 9.16 -19.14 20.78
C ASN A 2 9.33 -18.06 21.84
N PHE A 3 9.60 -16.82 21.42
CA PHE A 3 8.99 -15.62 21.99
C PHE A 3 8.91 -14.53 20.91
N ILE A 4 8.00 -14.69 19.95
CA ILE A 4 7.43 -13.52 19.27
C ILE A 4 6.50 -12.90 20.30
N VAL A 5 7.01 -11.90 21.02
CA VAL A 5 6.19 -11.05 21.87
C VAL A 5 5.35 -10.20 20.93
N PHE A 6 4.15 -10.69 20.60
CA PHE A 6 3.06 -9.83 20.19
C PHE A 6 2.77 -8.88 21.36
N ARG A 7 3.46 -7.74 21.40
CA ARG A 7 3.08 -6.65 22.29
C ARG A 7 1.72 -6.17 21.79
N ALA A 8 0.69 -6.57 22.52
CA ALA A 8 -0.57 -5.87 22.60
C ALA A 8 -0.28 -4.41 22.99
N LEU A 9 -0.09 -3.55 21.99
CA LEU A 9 -0.04 -2.11 22.15
C LEU A 9 -1.48 -1.60 22.01
N ASP A 10 -2.17 -1.72 23.12
CA ASP A 10 -3.13 -0.75 23.65
C ASP A 10 -3.87 0.13 22.62
N ILE A 11 -4.91 -0.47 22.01
CA ILE A 11 -5.86 0.13 21.05
C ILE A 11 -6.86 1.01 21.82
N ARG A 12 -6.40 1.95 22.66
CA ARG A 12 -7.28 2.77 23.52
C ARG A 12 -7.45 4.22 23.06
N ASN A 13 -7.18 4.56 21.80
CA ASN A 13 -7.47 5.91 21.28
C ASN A 13 -7.60 6.01 19.74
N GLN A 14 -8.51 5.23 19.15
CA GLN A 14 -8.90 5.43 17.74
C GLN A 14 -10.41 5.57 17.56
N ASP A 15 -11.06 6.43 18.36
CA ASP A 15 -12.23 7.16 17.85
C ASP A 15 -11.76 8.28 16.91
N LYS A 16 -11.01 7.92 15.86
CA LYS A 16 -10.93 8.76 14.66
C LYS A 16 -12.24 8.53 13.93
N VAL A 17 -13.29 9.22 14.39
CA VAL A 17 -14.60 9.20 13.74
C VAL A 17 -14.38 9.57 12.28
N ARG A 18 -14.58 8.61 11.37
CA ARG A 18 -14.54 8.85 9.93
C ARG A 18 -15.67 9.83 9.63
N ASP A 19 -15.31 11.05 9.25
CA ASP A 19 -16.28 12.08 8.92
C ASP A 19 -17.07 11.66 7.66
N PRO A 20 -18.38 11.37 7.78
CA PRO A 20 -19.18 10.91 6.64
C PRO A 20 -19.27 11.95 5.52
N LEU A 21 -19.16 13.25 5.84
CA LEU A 21 -19.18 14.32 4.86
C LEU A 21 -17.89 14.33 4.03
N ILE A 22 -16.74 14.11 4.67
CA ILE A 22 -15.45 14.00 3.97
C ILE A 22 -15.43 12.75 3.09
N GLU A 23 -15.91 11.62 3.59
CA GLU A 23 -15.99 10.38 2.80
C GLU A 23 -16.88 10.57 1.58
N SER A 24 -18.07 11.18 1.74
CA SER A 24 -18.98 11.46 0.63
C SER A 24 -18.33 12.31 -0.47
N ARG A 25 -17.65 13.40 -0.07
CA ARG A 25 -16.93 14.29 -1.00
C ARG A 25 -15.78 13.58 -1.73
N LEU A 26 -15.05 12.71 -1.03
CA LEU A 26 -14.01 11.88 -1.64
C LEU A 26 -14.61 10.92 -2.67
N ARG A 27 -15.71 10.23 -2.34
CA ARG A 27 -16.40 9.33 -3.28
C ARG A 27 -16.81 10.07 -4.54
N GLU A 28 -17.43 11.23 -4.41
CA GLU A 28 -17.83 12.06 -5.54
C GLU A 28 -16.64 12.46 -6.41
N SER A 29 -15.56 12.95 -5.81
CA SER A 29 -14.33 13.32 -6.53
C SER A 29 -13.70 12.14 -7.29
N ILE A 30 -13.66 10.96 -6.66
CA ILE A 30 -13.13 9.73 -7.29
C ILE A 30 -14.01 9.32 -8.48
N ARG A 31 -15.35 9.44 -8.33
CA ARG A 31 -16.30 9.12 -9.40
C ARG A 31 -16.14 10.06 -10.59
N GLU A 32 -15.99 11.37 -10.35
CA GLU A 32 -15.75 12.35 -11.42
C GLU A 32 -14.48 12.01 -12.21
N ILE A 33 -13.38 11.67 -11.52
CA ILE A 33 -12.13 11.25 -12.16
C ILE A 33 -12.33 9.96 -12.98
N ALA A 34 -13.02 8.97 -12.42
CA ALA A 34 -13.27 7.70 -13.10
C ALA A 34 -14.15 7.88 -14.35
N LEU A 35 -15.20 8.71 -14.27
CA LEU A 35 -16.04 9.09 -15.40
C LEU A 35 -15.24 9.79 -16.50
N ALA A 36 -14.38 10.76 -16.12
CA ALA A 36 -13.49 11.45 -17.06
C ALA A 36 -12.47 10.52 -17.74
N ARG A 37 -12.28 9.31 -17.21
CA ARG A 37 -11.43 8.24 -17.79
C ARG A 37 -12.24 7.17 -18.52
N GLY A 38 -13.54 7.35 -18.69
CA GLY A 38 -14.42 6.47 -19.47
C GLY A 38 -15.04 5.31 -18.67
N ILE A 39 -15.02 5.34 -17.34
CA ILE A 39 -15.73 4.35 -16.52
C ILE A 39 -17.18 4.80 -16.35
N GLU A 40 -18.11 4.15 -17.04
CA GLU A 40 -19.54 4.52 -17.02
C GLU A 40 -20.39 3.62 -16.11
N SER A 41 -19.91 2.41 -15.81
CA SER A 41 -20.66 1.44 -15.00
C SER A 41 -20.74 1.88 -13.54
N GLU A 42 -21.95 2.06 -13.02
CA GLU A 42 -22.19 2.40 -11.60
C GLU A 42 -21.51 1.42 -10.63
N ARG A 43 -21.51 0.13 -10.95
CA ARG A 43 -20.83 -0.89 -10.16
C ARG A 43 -19.30 -0.70 -10.16
N ALA A 44 -18.73 -0.36 -11.31
CA ALA A 44 -17.30 -0.09 -11.43
C ALA A 44 -16.92 1.22 -10.72
N LEU A 45 -17.72 2.27 -10.84
CA LEU A 45 -17.54 3.54 -10.13
C LEU A 45 -17.54 3.32 -8.61
N LYS A 46 -18.52 2.58 -8.09
CA LYS A 46 -18.57 2.22 -6.68
C LYS A 46 -17.32 1.46 -6.23
N LEU A 47 -16.92 0.44 -7.01
CA LEU A 47 -15.73 -0.36 -6.71
C LEU A 47 -14.46 0.49 -6.66
N VAL A 48 -14.26 1.40 -7.62
CA VAL A 48 -13.08 2.29 -7.64
C VAL A 48 -13.07 3.19 -6.41
N SER A 49 -14.21 3.79 -6.04
CA SER A 49 -14.31 4.58 -4.82
C SER A 49 -13.98 3.77 -3.56
N ASP A 50 -14.52 2.55 -3.44
CA ASP A 50 -14.27 1.67 -2.30
C ASP A 50 -12.79 1.28 -2.20
N LEU A 51 -12.13 0.97 -3.32
CA LEU A 51 -10.71 0.64 -3.36
C LEU A 51 -9.82 1.83 -2.95
N VAL A 52 -10.11 3.03 -3.45
CA VAL A 52 -9.33 4.23 -3.11
C VAL A 52 -9.51 4.59 -1.64
N LEU A 53 -10.73 4.52 -1.11
CA LEU A 53 -10.97 4.77 0.31
C LEU A 53 -10.30 3.73 1.21
N ALA A 54 -10.41 2.45 0.87
CA ALA A 54 -9.73 1.38 1.61
C ALA A 54 -8.21 1.62 1.64
N PHE A 55 -7.63 2.02 0.51
CA PHE A 55 -6.22 2.41 0.44
C PHE A 55 -5.93 3.60 1.36
N LEU A 56 -6.68 4.70 1.25
CA LEU A 56 -6.50 5.89 2.09
C LEU A 56 -6.58 5.57 3.58
N TYR A 57 -7.57 4.79 4.01
CA TYR A 57 -7.71 4.41 5.41
C TYR A 57 -6.57 3.51 5.88
N SER A 58 -6.17 2.52 5.08
CA SER A 58 -5.06 1.64 5.45
C SER A 58 -3.77 2.41 5.76
N ILE A 59 -3.58 3.58 5.14
CA ILE A 59 -2.36 4.35 5.24
C ILE A 59 -2.42 5.47 6.29
N THR A 60 -3.63 5.86 6.71
CA THR A 60 -3.83 6.91 7.72
C THR A 60 -4.20 6.37 9.10
N ASP A 61 -4.67 5.12 9.15
CA ASP A 61 -5.11 4.47 10.39
C ASP A 61 -3.93 3.80 11.13
N LEU A 62 -2.80 3.57 10.46
CA LEU A 62 -1.59 3.00 11.07
C LEU A 62 -0.79 4.04 11.89
N PRO A 63 -0.07 3.62 12.96
CA PRO A 63 0.89 4.46 13.65
C PRO A 63 2.00 4.95 12.72
N LYS A 64 2.37 6.24 12.81
CA LYS A 64 3.40 6.88 11.95
C LYS A 64 4.76 6.17 11.95
N THR A 65 5.07 5.42 13.01
CA THR A 65 6.32 4.67 13.17
C THR A 65 6.37 3.38 12.35
N ASP A 66 5.22 2.73 12.12
CA ASP A 66 5.15 1.45 11.39
C ASP A 66 4.88 1.67 9.89
N LEU A 67 4.41 2.86 9.54
CA LEU A 67 4.12 3.28 8.18
C LEU A 67 5.32 3.12 7.25
N ILE A 68 6.55 3.44 7.67
CA ILE A 68 7.69 3.46 6.74
C ILE A 68 7.98 2.07 6.16
N GLU A 69 8.08 1.03 6.99
CA GLU A 69 8.43 -0.32 6.50
C GLU A 69 7.26 -1.01 5.80
N GLU A 70 6.04 -0.84 6.29
CA GLU A 70 4.85 -1.39 5.65
C GLU A 70 4.61 -0.76 4.27
N TRP A 71 4.78 0.56 4.16
CA TRP A 71 4.67 1.25 2.88
C TRP A 71 5.76 0.86 1.89
N LYS A 72 7.00 0.66 2.36
CA LYS A 72 8.07 0.13 1.51
C LYS A 72 7.69 -1.23 0.94
N LEU A 73 7.06 -2.10 1.73
CA LEU A 73 6.60 -3.41 1.29
C LEU A 73 5.40 -3.32 0.32
N VAL A 74 4.43 -2.44 0.58
CA VAL A 74 3.29 -2.19 -0.32
C VAL A 74 3.79 -1.63 -1.66
N ALA A 75 4.66 -0.63 -1.63
CA ALA A 75 5.31 -0.04 -2.80
C ALA A 75 6.11 -1.08 -3.59
N PHE A 76 6.82 -1.97 -2.90
CA PHE A 76 7.52 -3.10 -3.49
C PHE A 76 6.54 -4.03 -4.23
N ARG A 77 5.48 -4.49 -3.56
CA ARG A 77 4.47 -5.40 -4.14
C ARG A 77 3.69 -4.78 -5.29
N ALA A 78 3.39 -3.48 -5.23
CA ALA A 78 2.64 -2.79 -6.26
C ALA A 78 3.50 -2.46 -7.51
N LYS A 79 4.82 -2.28 -7.34
CA LYS A 79 5.75 -2.20 -8.48
C LYS A 79 6.02 -3.57 -9.08
N MET A 80 6.07 -4.63 -8.28
CA MET A 80 6.22 -6.01 -8.75
C MET A 80 4.96 -6.37 -9.56
N PRO A 81 5.04 -6.47 -10.89
CA PRO A 81 3.88 -6.84 -11.68
C PRO A 81 3.56 -8.30 -11.37
N PRO A 82 2.36 -8.66 -10.89
CA PRO A 82 2.07 -10.05 -10.54
C PRO A 82 2.24 -10.98 -11.74
N VAL A 83 1.75 -10.57 -12.92
CA VAL A 83 1.89 -11.29 -14.20
C VAL A 83 1.53 -10.35 -15.36
N CYS A 84 2.11 -9.14 -15.44
CA CYS A 84 1.76 -8.22 -16.53
C CYS A 84 2.61 -8.51 -17.78
N LYS A 85 1.95 -8.92 -18.88
CA LYS A 85 2.58 -9.11 -20.20
C LYS A 85 2.99 -7.79 -20.90
N HIS A 86 2.60 -6.64 -20.32
CA HIS A 86 2.89 -5.28 -20.79
C HIS A 86 3.28 -4.40 -19.60
N PRO A 87 3.99 -3.27 -19.77
CA PRO A 87 4.24 -2.34 -18.68
C PRO A 87 2.89 -1.96 -18.04
N CYS A 88 2.72 -2.35 -16.78
CA CYS A 88 1.50 -2.03 -16.04
C CYS A 88 1.46 -0.52 -15.84
N GLN A 89 0.50 0.16 -16.46
CA GLN A 89 0.34 1.62 -16.35
C GLN A 89 0.27 2.06 -14.88
N PHE A 90 -0.39 1.25 -14.04
CA PHE A 90 -0.44 1.45 -12.59
C PHE A 90 0.96 1.40 -11.96
N SER A 91 1.76 0.37 -12.23
CA SER A 91 3.12 0.27 -11.70
C SER A 91 4.02 1.40 -12.19
N TYR A 92 3.85 1.85 -13.44
CA TYR A 92 4.59 2.99 -14.00
C TYR A 92 4.22 4.32 -13.34
N ASP A 93 2.93 4.63 -13.18
CA ASP A 93 2.50 5.86 -12.53
C ASP A 93 2.81 5.85 -11.02
N LEU A 94 2.72 4.69 -10.38
CA LEU A 94 3.15 4.52 -8.99
C LEU A 94 4.66 4.74 -8.83
N GLU A 95 5.48 4.20 -9.73
CA GLU A 95 6.93 4.40 -9.71
C GLU A 95 7.29 5.88 -9.76
N LYS A 96 6.61 6.70 -10.57
CA LYS A 96 6.83 8.16 -10.59
C LYS A 96 6.59 8.80 -9.23
N VAL A 97 5.54 8.41 -8.52
CA VAL A 97 5.22 8.93 -7.19
C VAL A 97 6.28 8.49 -6.18
N LEU A 98 6.64 7.20 -6.19
CA LEU A 98 7.63 6.62 -5.29
C LEU A 98 9.02 7.23 -5.47
N MET A 99 9.46 7.46 -6.71
CA MET A 99 10.73 8.11 -7.00
C MET A 99 10.79 9.54 -6.47
N LYS A 100 9.69 10.30 -6.58
CA LYS A 100 9.59 11.66 -6.00
C LYS A 100 9.72 11.65 -4.48
N ALA A 101 9.23 10.59 -3.83
CA ALA A 101 9.39 10.37 -2.39
C ALA A 101 10.76 9.78 -2.00
N GLY A 102 11.69 9.62 -2.94
CA GLY A 102 13.04 9.09 -2.68
C GLY A 102 13.14 7.56 -2.73
N PHE A 103 12.06 6.84 -3.00
CA PHE A 103 12.06 5.38 -3.08
C PHE A 103 12.57 4.91 -4.45
N ARG A 104 13.88 4.67 -4.51
CA ARG A 104 14.64 4.21 -5.69
C ARG A 104 14.81 2.69 -5.78
N ASN A 105 15.26 2.21 -6.94
CA ASN A 105 15.56 0.78 -7.22
C ASN A 105 16.37 0.06 -6.13
N ILE A 106 17.33 0.74 -5.49
CA ILE A 106 18.10 0.16 -4.38
C ILE A 106 17.22 -0.31 -3.21
N HIS A 107 16.13 0.39 -2.90
CA HIS A 107 15.24 -0.01 -1.82
C HIS A 107 14.48 -1.30 -2.16
N TYR A 108 14.16 -1.52 -3.44
CA TYR A 108 13.56 -2.77 -3.90
C TYR A 108 14.54 -3.94 -3.71
N HIS A 109 15.81 -3.75 -4.10
CA HIS A 109 16.84 -4.77 -3.90
C HIS A 109 17.06 -5.11 -2.43
N LEU A 110 17.04 -4.11 -1.54
CA LEU A 110 17.15 -4.33 -0.09
C LEU A 110 15.97 -5.15 0.45
N ILE A 111 14.74 -4.86 0.01
CA ILE A 111 13.55 -5.60 0.43
C ILE A 111 13.58 -7.04 -0.09
N ILE A 112 13.92 -7.26 -1.37
CA ILE A 112 14.07 -8.62 -1.93
C ILE A 112 15.10 -9.42 -1.13
N SER A 113 16.26 -8.82 -0.86
CA SER A 113 17.34 -9.49 -0.12
C SER A 113 16.91 -9.81 1.32
N ALA A 114 16.18 -8.91 1.97
CA ALA A 114 15.65 -9.15 3.30
C ALA A 114 14.60 -10.27 3.31
N LEU A 115 13.68 -10.29 2.34
CA LEU A 115 12.65 -11.33 2.23
C LEU A 115 13.25 -12.70 1.90
N GLY A 116 14.18 -12.79 0.94
CA GLY A 116 14.86 -14.05 0.63
C GLY A 116 15.66 -14.61 1.81
N ALA A 117 16.26 -13.74 2.63
CA ALA A 117 16.95 -14.14 3.85
C ALA A 117 16.00 -14.65 4.96
N LEU A 118 14.72 -14.26 4.94
CA LEU A 118 13.69 -14.79 5.86
C LEU A 118 13.16 -16.15 5.40
N GLU A 119 13.15 -16.40 4.08
CA GLU A 119 12.74 -17.68 3.50
C GLU A 119 13.83 -18.78 3.64
N HIS A 120 15.10 -18.39 3.69
CA HIS A 120 16.25 -19.31 3.84
C HIS A 120 17.17 -18.93 5.02
N PRO A 121 16.73 -19.14 6.28
CA PRO A 121 17.50 -18.75 7.46
C PRO A 121 18.81 -19.55 7.66
N GLU A 122 18.94 -20.72 7.01
CA GLU A 122 20.09 -21.63 7.15
C GLU A 122 21.37 -21.12 6.45
N GLU A 123 21.25 -20.26 5.44
CA GLU A 123 22.41 -19.75 4.68
C GLU A 123 23.19 -18.66 5.40
N ARG A 124 22.59 -17.99 6.39
CA ARG A 124 23.26 -16.95 7.21
C ARG A 124 24.32 -17.49 8.17
N LYS A 125 24.33 -18.79 8.49
CA LYS A 125 25.28 -19.37 9.45
C LYS A 125 26.63 -19.76 8.83
N LYS A 126 26.83 -19.54 7.53
CA LYS A 126 28.04 -19.97 6.80
C LYS A 126 28.93 -18.83 6.27
N SER A 127 28.65 -17.57 6.64
CA SER A 127 29.49 -16.42 6.30
C SER A 127 30.10 -15.77 7.53
#